data_AF-A0A4R8Z7K3-F1
#
_entry.id   AF-A0A4R8Z7K3-F1
#
_cell.length_a   1.000
_cell.length_b   1.000
_cell.length_c   1.000
_cell.angle_alpha   90.00
_cell.angle_beta   90.00
_cell.angle_gamma   90.00
#
_symmetry.space_group_name_H-M   'P 1'
#
loop_
_entity.id
_entity.type
_entity.pdbx_description
1 polymer ?
#
loop_
_entity_poly.entity_id
_entity_poly.type
_entity_poly.pdbx_seq_one_letter_code
_entity_poly.pdbx_strand_id
1 'polypeptide(L)'
;MPGYESRNHTARWISVVFLQGAEADAVVDLIDRSGASAAFDYLQPRDLGEATTDAALDNEYVYDRIPAGRTDHIIEHDGSPYALTYSTTYRYVSPVRWHPLESEMQSARPAPHRDDVWAAPRSTRQAERTVTL
;
A
#
# COMPACT_ATOMS: atom_id res chain seq x y z
N MET A 1 31.96 -14.32 -15.98
CA MET A 1 31.69 -12.90 -15.69
C MET A 1 31.23 -12.83 -14.24
N PRO A 2 32.04 -12.26 -13.31
CA PRO A 2 31.68 -12.18 -11.90
C PRO A 2 30.56 -11.17 -11.69
N GLY A 3 29.86 -11.34 -10.57
CA GLY A 3 28.59 -10.74 -10.26
C GLY A 3 28.54 -9.22 -10.37
N TYR A 4 27.42 -8.76 -10.91
CA TYR A 4 26.77 -7.54 -10.44
C TYR A 4 26.36 -7.80 -8.99
N GLU A 5 27.33 -7.81 -8.07
CA GLU A 5 27.03 -7.68 -6.66
C GLU A 5 26.10 -6.48 -6.54
N SER A 6 24.91 -6.77 -5.99
CA SER A 6 23.82 -5.88 -5.63
C SER A 6 24.26 -4.83 -4.61
N ARG A 7 25.29 -4.07 -4.96
CA ARG A 7 25.83 -2.99 -4.16
C ARG A 7 24.86 -1.84 -4.33
N ASN A 8 24.00 -1.69 -3.33
CA ASN A 8 23.09 -0.57 -3.07
C ASN A 8 21.62 -0.75 -3.48
N HIS A 9 21.05 -1.94 -3.32
CA HIS A 9 19.62 -2.03 -3.03
C HIS A 9 19.43 -1.79 -1.52
N THR A 10 19.56 -0.55 -1.06
CA THR A 10 19.24 -0.17 0.32
C THR A 10 17.81 0.35 0.46
N ALA A 11 17.17 0.71 -0.66
CA ALA A 11 15.76 1.09 -0.71
C ALA A 11 15.21 1.03 -2.15
N ARG A 12 13.88 0.95 -2.27
CA ARG A 12 13.14 0.87 -3.53
C ARG A 12 11.81 1.64 -3.46
N TRP A 13 11.26 2.00 -4.60
CA TRP A 13 9.92 2.56 -4.72
C TRP A 13 8.90 1.46 -4.94
N ILE A 14 7.82 1.45 -4.17
CA ILE A 14 6.68 0.54 -4.36
C ILE A 14 5.51 1.33 -4.95
N SER A 15 4.78 0.75 -5.90
CA SER A 15 3.50 1.32 -6.34
C SER A 15 2.44 1.06 -5.27
N VAL A 16 1.76 2.10 -4.83
CA VAL A 16 0.70 2.00 -3.82
C VAL A 16 -0.60 1.55 -4.48
N VAL A 17 -0.98 2.23 -5.56
CA VAL A 17 -2.18 1.95 -6.33
C VAL A 17 -1.98 2.47 -7.74
N PHE A 18 -2.55 1.76 -8.72
CA PHE A 18 -2.57 2.21 -10.10
C PHE A 18 -4.00 2.57 -10.49
N LEU A 19 -4.24 3.86 -10.77
CA LEU A 19 -5.53 4.37 -11.21
C LEU A 19 -5.48 4.65 -12.70
N GLN A 20 -6.57 4.36 -13.41
CA GLN A 20 -6.66 4.58 -14.85
C GLN A 20 -8.03 5.12 -15.26
N GLY A 21 -8.07 5.80 -16.40
CA GLY A 21 -9.31 6.30 -16.99
C GLY A 21 -9.94 7.38 -16.13
N ALA A 22 -11.22 7.24 -15.81
CA ALA A 22 -11.97 8.27 -15.09
C ALA A 22 -11.40 8.57 -13.68
N GLU A 23 -10.86 7.56 -12.98
CA GLU A 23 -10.26 7.77 -11.67
C GLU A 23 -8.93 8.53 -11.76
N ALA A 24 -8.14 8.26 -12.82
CA ALA A 24 -6.92 9.00 -13.07
C ALA A 24 -7.23 10.46 -13.43
N ASP A 25 -8.19 10.68 -14.32
CA ASP A 25 -8.59 12.04 -14.70
C ASP A 25 -9.09 12.84 -13.50
N ALA A 26 -9.87 12.23 -12.60
CA ALA A 26 -10.36 12.91 -11.41
C ALA A 26 -9.21 13.40 -10.50
N VAL A 27 -8.11 12.64 -10.43
CA VAL A 27 -6.92 13.03 -9.66
C VAL A 27 -6.11 14.09 -10.41
N VAL A 28 -5.96 13.99 -11.73
CA VAL A 28 -5.31 15.03 -12.54
C VAL A 28 -6.07 16.36 -12.42
N ASP A 29 -7.40 16.32 -12.54
CA ASP A 29 -8.26 17.50 -12.35
C ASP A 29 -8.18 18.05 -10.91
N LEU A 30 -7.90 17.20 -9.92
CA LEU A 30 -7.67 17.64 -8.54
C LEU A 30 -6.32 18.36 -8.41
N ILE A 31 -5.26 17.83 -9.05
CA ILE A 31 -3.95 18.48 -9.10
C ILE A 31 -4.06 19.85 -9.77
N ASP A 32 -4.74 19.94 -10.91
CA ASP A 32 -4.88 21.19 -11.66
C ASP A 32 -5.70 22.25 -10.90
N ARG A 33 -6.72 21.83 -10.13
CA ARG A 33 -7.60 22.75 -9.39
C ARG A 33 -7.09 23.15 -8.00
N SER A 34 -6.48 22.21 -7.29
CA SER A 34 -6.16 22.35 -5.86
C SER A 34 -4.69 22.10 -5.53
N GLY A 35 -3.88 21.74 -6.53
CA GLY A 35 -2.46 21.49 -6.39
C GLY A 35 -2.12 20.06 -5.96
N ALA A 36 -0.82 19.77 -5.98
CA ALA A 36 -0.25 18.48 -5.65
C ALA A 36 -0.63 17.98 -4.24
N SER A 37 -0.59 18.84 -3.23
CA SER A 37 -0.86 18.47 -1.84
C SER A 37 -2.26 17.85 -1.67
N ALA A 38 -3.27 18.42 -2.31
CA ALA A 38 -4.63 17.88 -2.27
C ALA A 38 -4.74 16.50 -2.91
N ALA A 39 -3.95 16.24 -3.97
CA ALA A 39 -3.89 14.92 -4.59
C ALA A 39 -3.22 13.89 -3.68
N PHE A 40 -2.17 14.27 -2.95
CA PHE A 40 -1.57 13.39 -1.94
C PHE A 40 -2.54 13.08 -0.80
N ASP A 41 -3.25 14.07 -0.25
CA ASP A 41 -4.26 13.87 0.79
C ASP A 41 -5.38 12.92 0.33
N TYR A 42 -5.74 12.99 -0.96
CA TYR A 42 -6.75 12.10 -1.55
C TYR A 42 -6.22 10.67 -1.77
N LEU A 43 -4.94 10.51 -2.07
CA LEU A 43 -4.33 9.21 -2.41
C LEU A 43 -3.75 8.47 -1.19
N GLN A 44 -3.28 9.18 -0.17
CA GLN A 44 -2.69 8.59 1.04
C GLN A 44 -3.59 7.56 1.73
N PRO A 45 -4.91 7.77 1.88
CA PRO A 45 -5.80 6.78 2.50
C PRO A 45 -5.90 5.45 1.73
N ARG A 46 -5.47 5.41 0.46
CA ARG A 46 -5.41 4.16 -0.33
C ARG A 46 -4.21 3.30 0.03
N ASP A 47 -3.21 3.86 0.70
CA ASP A 47 -2.09 3.08 1.21
C ASP A 47 -2.49 2.38 2.52
N LEU A 48 -2.77 1.09 2.43
CA LEU A 48 -3.05 0.21 3.57
C LEU A 48 -1.77 -0.24 4.31
N GLY A 49 -0.62 0.39 4.05
CA GLY A 49 0.64 0.12 4.75
C GLY A 49 1.30 -1.18 4.29
N GLU A 50 1.33 -2.18 5.18
CA GLU A 50 1.95 -3.48 4.91
C GLU A 50 1.19 -4.26 3.84
N ALA A 51 -0.15 -4.23 3.85
CA ALA A 51 -0.96 -4.95 2.86
C ALA A 51 -0.68 -4.46 1.43
N THR A 52 -0.50 -3.15 1.25
CA THR A 52 -0.09 -2.57 -0.03
C THR A 52 1.32 -3.00 -0.41
N THR A 53 2.21 -3.07 0.56
CA THR A 53 3.61 -3.42 0.35
C THR A 53 3.74 -4.87 -0.10
N ASP A 54 3.08 -5.79 0.61
CA ASP A 54 3.04 -7.21 0.27
C ASP A 54 2.46 -7.42 -1.13
N ALA A 55 1.34 -6.76 -1.45
CA ALA A 55 0.76 -6.81 -2.79
C ALA A 55 1.71 -6.26 -3.86
N ALA A 56 2.41 -5.16 -3.60
CA ALA A 56 3.38 -4.59 -4.54
C ALA A 56 4.59 -5.50 -4.74
N LEU A 57 5.03 -6.22 -3.71
CA LEU A 57 6.12 -7.18 -3.79
C LEU A 57 5.74 -8.44 -4.56
N ASP A 58 4.56 -9.00 -4.26
CA ASP A 58 4.02 -10.19 -4.91
C ASP A 58 3.78 -9.96 -6.41
N ASN A 59 3.34 -8.74 -6.77
CA ASN A 59 3.08 -8.34 -8.16
C ASN A 59 4.29 -7.68 -8.84
N GLU A 60 5.47 -7.66 -8.19
CA GLU A 60 6.69 -7.03 -8.70
C GLU A 60 6.52 -5.55 -9.11
N TYR A 61 5.60 -4.81 -8.48
CA TYR A 61 5.43 -3.37 -8.62
C TYR A 61 6.46 -2.58 -7.80
N VAL A 62 7.71 -3.02 -7.89
CA VAL A 62 8.86 -2.45 -7.20
C VAL A 62 9.87 -1.90 -8.19
N TYR A 63 10.42 -0.73 -7.88
CA TYR A 63 11.25 0.02 -8.81
C TYR A 63 12.45 0.62 -8.11
N ASP A 64 13.62 0.58 -8.75
CA ASP A 64 14.85 1.19 -8.21
C ASP A 64 14.81 2.73 -8.26
N ARG A 65 13.98 3.27 -9.15
CA ARG A 65 13.73 4.70 -9.32
C ARG A 65 12.24 4.94 -9.52
N ILE A 66 11.80 6.19 -9.34
CA ILE A 66 10.41 6.56 -9.61
C ILE A 66 10.05 6.15 -11.05
N PRO A 67 9.02 5.30 -11.25
CA PRO A 67 8.67 4.78 -12.55
C PRO A 67 8.02 5.90 -13.38
N ALA A 68 8.80 6.54 -14.24
CA ALA A 68 8.32 7.57 -15.15
C ALA A 68 8.82 7.34 -16.58
N GLY A 69 7.87 7.31 -17.51
CA GLY A 69 8.11 7.38 -18.95
C GLY A 69 8.40 8.80 -19.43
N ARG A 70 8.74 8.94 -20.72
CA ARG A 70 9.05 10.24 -21.35
C ARG A 70 7.89 11.23 -21.35
N THR A 71 6.65 10.73 -21.23
CA THR A 71 5.41 11.51 -21.29
C THR A 71 4.79 11.66 -19.90
N ASP A 72 5.49 11.18 -18.87
CA ASP A 72 4.96 11.15 -17.51
C ASP A 72 5.45 12.35 -16.73
N HIS A 73 4.58 12.81 -15.85
CA HIS A 73 4.85 13.87 -14.90
C HIS A 73 5.11 13.25 -13.54
N ILE A 74 6.18 13.71 -12.89
CA ILE A 74 6.56 13.31 -11.54
C ILE A 74 6.32 14.50 -10.61
N ILE A 75 5.65 14.23 -9.50
CA ILE A 75 5.52 15.16 -8.39
C ILE A 75 6.08 14.47 -7.16
N GLU A 76 7.12 15.05 -6.56
CA GLU A 76 7.66 14.61 -5.27
C GLU A 76 6.97 15.41 -4.15
N HIS A 77 6.60 14.74 -3.06
CA HIS A 77 6.07 15.46 -1.89
C HIS A 77 7.21 15.87 -0.98
N ASP A 78 7.47 17.18 -0.88
CA ASP A 78 8.49 17.73 0.02
C ASP A 78 8.28 17.23 1.46
N GLY A 79 9.29 16.58 2.02
CA GLY A 79 9.26 16.06 3.39
C GLY A 79 8.42 14.80 3.61
N SER A 80 7.95 14.11 2.57
CA SER A 80 7.28 12.81 2.68
C SER A 80 7.91 11.73 1.79
N PRO A 81 7.81 10.44 2.15
CA PRO A 81 8.34 9.35 1.33
C PRO A 81 7.47 9.02 0.11
N TYR A 82 6.59 9.95 -0.31
CA TYR A 82 5.63 9.73 -1.39
C TYR A 82 6.02 10.55 -2.61
N ALA A 83 5.90 9.92 -3.77
CA ALA A 83 5.91 10.59 -5.05
C ALA A 83 4.69 10.16 -5.86
N LEU A 84 4.30 10.97 -6.83
CA LEU A 84 3.16 10.74 -7.69
C LEU A 84 3.63 10.78 -9.13
N THR A 85 3.38 9.69 -9.85
CA THR A 85 3.60 9.65 -11.30
C THR A 85 2.25 9.68 -12.00
N TYR A 86 2.07 10.54 -12.98
CA TYR A 86 0.85 10.55 -13.79
C TYR A 86 1.14 10.85 -15.26
N SER A 87 0.25 10.37 -16.12
CA SER A 87 0.29 10.65 -17.55
C SER A 87 -1.08 11.08 -18.02
N THR A 88 -1.18 12.30 -18.53
CA THR A 88 -2.41 12.81 -19.15
C THR A 88 -2.68 12.14 -20.50
N THR A 89 -1.62 11.74 -21.20
CA THR A 89 -1.71 11.07 -22.51
C THR A 89 -2.29 9.66 -22.38
N TYR A 90 -1.82 8.91 -21.39
CA TYR A 90 -2.26 7.53 -21.15
C TYR A 90 -3.33 7.41 -20.06
N ARG A 91 -3.75 8.54 -19.48
CA ARG A 91 -4.79 8.66 -18.44
C ARG A 91 -4.58 7.67 -17.30
N TYR A 92 -3.39 7.72 -16.71
CA TYR A 92 -3.09 6.98 -15.48
C TYR A 92 -2.44 7.86 -14.42
N VAL A 93 -2.61 7.44 -13.18
CA VAL A 93 -1.99 8.02 -11.99
C VAL A 93 -1.54 6.88 -11.09
N SER A 94 -0.29 6.93 -10.65
CA SER A 94 0.32 5.96 -9.74
C SER A 94 1.08 6.70 -8.63
N PRO A 95 0.51 6.80 -7.41
CA PRO A 95 1.31 7.09 -6.22
C PRO A 95 2.32 5.98 -5.96
N VAL A 96 3.54 6.38 -5.64
CA VAL A 96 4.63 5.49 -5.23
C VAL A 96 5.18 5.92 -3.88
N ARG A 97 5.61 4.94 -3.08
CA ARG A 97 6.18 5.16 -1.76
C ARG A 97 7.60 4.62 -1.67
N TRP A 98 8.49 5.35 -1.01
CA TRP A 98 9.82 4.88 -0.67
C TRP A 98 9.75 3.77 0.39
N HIS A 99 10.34 2.62 0.10
CA HIS A 99 10.39 1.46 0.98
C HIS A 99 11.85 1.03 1.21
N PRO A 100 12.38 1.14 2.45
CA PRO A 100 13.71 0.64 2.77
C PRO A 100 13.70 -0.90 2.81
N LEU A 101 14.69 -1.55 2.21
CA LEU A 101 14.74 -3.02 2.14
C LEU A 101 14.95 -3.71 3.50
N GLU A 102 15.44 -2.97 4.50
CA GLU A 102 15.56 -3.49 5.87
C GLU A 102 14.19 -3.72 6.54
N SER A 103 13.13 -3.02 6.12
CA SER A 103 11.77 -3.21 6.64
C SER A 103 11.25 -4.63 6.39
N GLU A 104 11.63 -5.28 5.28
CA GLU A 104 11.17 -6.63 4.95
C GLU A 104 11.76 -7.71 5.86
N MET A 105 12.99 -7.52 6.34
CA MET A 105 13.58 -8.40 7.37
C MET A 105 12.81 -8.32 8.70
N GLN A 106 12.07 -7.22 8.93
CA GLN A 106 11.31 -6.99 10.16
C GLN A 106 9.86 -7.49 10.02
N SER A 107 9.23 -7.35 8.85
CA SER A 107 7.89 -7.92 8.56
C SER A 107 7.90 -9.45 8.46
N ALA A 108 9.06 -10.07 8.18
CA ALA A 108 9.24 -11.52 8.24
C ALA A 108 9.29 -12.11 9.67
N ARG A 109 9.24 -11.29 10.74
CA ARG A 109 8.91 -11.83 12.07
C ARG A 109 7.42 -12.10 12.12
N PRO A 110 6.98 -13.33 12.44
CA PRO A 110 5.55 -13.61 12.55
C PRO A 110 4.96 -12.68 13.60
N ALA A 111 3.95 -11.90 13.21
CA ALA A 111 3.07 -11.23 14.16
C ALA A 111 2.62 -12.28 15.19
N PRO A 112 2.59 -11.96 16.50
CA PRO A 112 2.03 -12.88 17.47
C PRO A 112 0.60 -13.21 17.02
N HIS A 113 0.38 -14.48 16.73
CA HIS A 113 -0.91 -15.06 16.43
C HIS A 113 -1.89 -14.55 17.48
N ARG A 114 -2.89 -13.79 17.06
CA ARG A 114 -4.04 -13.44 17.89
C ARG A 114 -4.82 -14.72 18.13
N ASP A 115 -4.40 -15.48 19.13
CA ASP A 115 -5.25 -16.43 19.84
C ASP A 115 -6.35 -15.65 20.58
N ASP A 116 -7.32 -15.13 19.84
CA ASP A 116 -8.63 -14.78 20.38
C ASP A 116 -9.66 -15.76 19.81
N VAL A 117 -9.42 -17.03 20.14
CA VAL A 117 -10.41 -18.11 20.07
C VAL A 117 -11.47 -17.83 21.15
N TRP A 118 -12.62 -17.35 20.69
CA TRP A 118 -13.93 -17.87 21.08
C TRP A 118 -14.15 -18.17 22.58
N ALA A 119 -14.35 -17.12 23.38
CA ALA A 119 -15.15 -17.26 24.60
C ALA A 119 -16.65 -17.19 24.24
N ALA A 120 -17.24 -18.36 23.93
CA ALA A 120 -18.69 -18.50 23.75
C ALA A 120 -19.46 -17.96 24.98
N PRO A 121 -20.62 -17.30 24.80
CA PRO A 121 -21.49 -17.02 25.93
C PRO A 121 -22.11 -18.34 26.43
N ARG A 122 -21.90 -18.68 27.70
CA ARG A 122 -22.65 -19.74 28.39
C ARG A 122 -24.10 -19.28 28.55
N SER A 123 -24.92 -19.54 27.54
CA SER A 123 -26.39 -19.59 27.68
C SER A 123 -26.81 -21.04 27.86
N THR A 124 -26.72 -21.57 29.08
CA THR A 124 -27.42 -22.81 29.43
C THR A 124 -28.86 -22.50 29.79
N ARG A 125 -29.72 -22.95 28.89
CA ARG A 125 -31.17 -23.02 28.92
C ARG A 125 -31.71 -23.69 30.20
N GLN A 126 -32.84 -23.14 30.63
CA GLN A 126 -34.07 -23.82 31.06
C GLN A 126 -34.05 -24.84 32.21
N ALA A 127 -34.83 -24.48 33.22
CA ALA A 127 -35.37 -25.34 34.25
C ALA A 127 -36.50 -26.21 33.71
N GLU A 128 -36.45 -27.53 33.92
CA GLU A 128 -37.60 -28.45 33.97
C GLU A 128 -37.21 -29.62 34.92
N ARG A 129 -37.66 -29.62 36.17
CA ARG A 129 -38.69 -30.53 36.74
C ARG A 129 -38.50 -32.02 36.38
N THR A 130 -38.16 -32.89 37.34
CA THR A 130 -39.04 -33.94 37.94
C THR A 130 -38.23 -35.06 38.65
N VAL A 131 -38.67 -35.33 39.89
CA VAL A 131 -38.57 -36.49 40.81
C VAL A 131 -38.10 -37.85 40.27
N THR A 132 -37.41 -38.63 41.14
CA THR A 132 -37.51 -40.10 41.45
C THR A 132 -36.15 -40.54 42.04
N LEU A 133 -35.98 -41.21 43.19
CA LEU A 133 -36.69 -42.32 43.86
C LEU A 133 -36.41 -42.27 45.38
#